data_AF-A0A0M7CXD1-F1
#
_entry.id   AF-A0A0M7CXD1-F1
#
_cell.length_a   1.000
_cell.length_b   1.000
_cell.length_c   1.000
_cell.angle_alpha   90.00
_cell.angle_beta   90.00
_cell.angle_gamma   90.00
#
_symmetry.space_group_name_H-M   'P 1'
#
loop_
_entity.id
_entity.type
_entity.pdbx_description
1 polymer ?
#
loop_
_entity_poly.entity_id
_entity_poly.type
_entity_poly.pdbx_seq_one_letter_code
_entity_poly.pdbx_strand_id
1 'polypeptide(L)'
;MSLLTHPSRILSASLLSLGLLSSAAWAQTPSQDYRHDIQRCEQFKGEQRTTCRREAGAALQAERHNKLDKRDHNLDANRQARCHRLPADRQQDCLKSMTGQDTTVRGSVEGGGILRETTTVVPAQ
;
A
#
# COMPACT_ATOMS: atom_id res chain seq x y z
N MET A 1 54.71 -35.30 28.29
CA MET A 1 55.99 -34.56 28.25
C MET A 1 55.91 -33.55 27.10
N SER A 2 56.10 -32.28 27.47
CA SER A 2 56.56 -31.16 26.64
C SER A 2 55.65 -30.61 25.52
N LEU A 3 55.07 -29.46 25.87
CA LEU A 3 54.66 -28.35 25.01
C LEU A 3 55.84 -27.80 24.20
N LEU A 4 55.60 -27.29 22.99
CA LEU A 4 56.33 -26.21 22.31
C LEU A 4 55.55 -25.83 21.01
N THR A 5 54.52 -24.98 21.13
CA THR A 5 54.48 -23.60 20.61
C THR A 5 55.14 -23.40 19.23
N HIS A 6 54.33 -23.16 18.19
CA HIS A 6 54.77 -22.50 16.96
C HIS A 6 53.87 -21.29 16.66
N PRO A 7 54.45 -20.13 16.31
CA PRO A 7 53.73 -18.87 16.19
C PRO A 7 52.98 -18.73 14.86
N SER A 8 51.85 -18.05 14.99
CA SER A 8 50.96 -17.50 13.97
C SER A 8 51.67 -16.87 12.77
N ARG A 9 51.17 -17.14 11.56
CA ARG A 9 50.96 -16.12 10.51
C ARG A 9 49.71 -16.46 9.70
N ILE A 10 48.59 -15.90 10.11
CA ILE A 10 47.34 -15.87 9.34
C ILE A 10 47.51 -14.76 8.29
N LEU A 11 47.73 -15.13 7.03
CA LEU A 11 47.56 -14.21 5.90
C LEU A 11 46.10 -14.28 5.44
N SER A 12 45.24 -13.49 6.10
CA SER A 12 43.88 -13.22 5.66
C SER A 12 43.91 -12.17 4.53
N ALA A 13 43.90 -12.65 3.29
CA ALA A 13 43.64 -11.80 2.12
C ALA A 13 42.13 -11.50 2.05
N SER A 14 41.69 -10.47 2.77
CA SER A 14 40.33 -9.95 2.69
C SER A 14 40.14 -9.19 1.36
N LEU A 15 39.65 -9.90 0.35
CA LEU A 15 39.12 -9.28 -0.88
C LEU A 15 37.79 -8.59 -0.53
N LEU A 16 37.83 -7.27 -0.31
CA LEU A 16 36.64 -6.42 -0.29
C LEU A 16 36.15 -6.25 -1.73
N SER A 17 35.24 -7.13 -2.17
CA SER A 17 34.43 -6.92 -3.37
C SER A 17 33.43 -5.79 -3.10
N LEU A 18 33.74 -4.60 -3.61
CA LEU A 18 32.81 -3.46 -3.67
C LEU A 18 31.71 -3.79 -4.69
N GLY A 19 30.62 -4.40 -4.22
CA GLY A 19 29.40 -4.57 -5.01
C GLY A 19 28.74 -3.21 -5.23
N LEU A 20 28.90 -2.65 -6.42
CA LEU A 20 28.09 -1.52 -6.90
C LEU A 20 26.65 -2.03 -7.12
N LEU A 21 25.81 -1.96 -6.10
CA LEU A 21 24.36 -2.04 -6.29
C LEU A 21 23.92 -0.74 -6.97
N SER A 22 23.90 -0.72 -8.31
CA SER A 22 23.14 0.29 -9.05
C SER A 22 21.66 0.09 -8.77
N SER A 23 21.12 0.85 -7.81
CA SER A 23 19.68 1.03 -7.67
C SER A 23 19.18 1.75 -8.93
N ALA A 24 18.79 0.99 -9.96
CA ALA A 24 18.01 1.54 -11.06
C ALA A 24 16.64 1.96 -10.50
N ALA A 25 16.56 3.18 -9.98
CA ALA A 25 15.28 3.81 -9.69
C ALA A 25 14.56 3.97 -11.03
N TRP A 26 13.62 3.09 -11.33
CA TRP A 26 12.80 3.20 -12.53
C TRP A 26 12.03 4.51 -12.45
N ALA A 27 12.49 5.53 -13.18
CA ALA A 27 11.79 6.79 -13.29
C ALA A 27 10.48 6.54 -14.03
N GLN A 28 9.40 6.30 -13.29
CA GLN A 28 8.08 6.12 -13.85
C GLN A 28 7.63 7.45 -14.45
N THR A 29 7.26 7.42 -15.74
CA THR A 29 6.72 8.59 -16.43
C THR A 29 5.52 9.14 -15.65
N PRO A 30 5.41 10.47 -15.49
CA PRO A 30 4.28 11.07 -14.78
C PRO A 30 2.96 10.65 -15.43
N SER A 31 1.92 10.40 -14.61
CA SER A 31 0.59 10.06 -15.12
C SER A 31 0.07 11.18 -16.03
N GLN A 32 -0.79 10.81 -16.98
CA GLN A 32 -1.48 11.79 -17.82
C GLN A 32 -2.25 12.80 -16.97
N ASP A 33 -2.87 12.33 -15.88
CA ASP A 33 -3.62 13.14 -14.92
C ASP A 33 -2.72 14.19 -14.23
N TYR A 34 -1.53 13.78 -13.75
CA TYR A 34 -0.57 14.73 -13.18
C TYR A 34 -0.15 15.82 -14.17
N ARG A 35 0.12 15.47 -15.44
CA ARG A 35 0.50 16.48 -16.46
C ARG A 35 -0.62 17.47 -16.70
N HIS A 36 -1.85 16.99 -16.76
CA HIS A 36 -3.02 17.83 -16.92
C HIS A 36 -3.25 18.74 -15.71
N ASP A 37 -3.06 18.24 -14.49
CA ASP A 37 -3.18 19.05 -13.27
C ASP A 37 -2.10 20.15 -13.21
N ILE A 38 -0.86 19.84 -13.58
CA ILE A 38 0.20 20.86 -13.67
C ILE A 38 -0.13 21.94 -14.71
N GLN A 39 -0.68 21.56 -15.86
CA GLN A 39 -1.14 22.53 -16.88
C GLN A 39 -2.24 23.44 -16.33
N ARG A 40 -3.21 22.89 -15.61
CA ARG A 40 -4.27 23.67 -14.96
C ARG A 40 -3.71 24.67 -13.95
N CYS A 41 -2.63 24.32 -13.23
CA CYS A 41 -2.02 25.23 -12.26
C CYS A 41 -1.43 26.52 -12.88
N GLU A 42 -1.16 26.55 -14.19
CA GLU A 42 -0.62 27.74 -14.85
C GLU A 42 -1.59 28.94 -14.85
N GLN A 43 -2.89 28.69 -14.68
CA GLN A 43 -3.90 29.75 -14.56
C GLN A 43 -3.75 30.58 -13.28
N PHE A 44 -3.10 30.03 -12.24
CA PHE A 44 -2.88 30.69 -10.96
C PHE A 44 -1.54 31.43 -10.94
N LYS A 45 -1.36 32.36 -9.99
CA LYS A 45 -0.11 33.09 -9.77
C LYS A 45 0.29 33.07 -8.30
N GLY A 46 1.56 33.33 -8.03
CA GLY A 46 2.10 33.39 -6.66
C GLY A 46 1.78 32.12 -5.86
N GLU A 47 1.34 32.31 -4.62
CA GLU A 47 1.10 31.23 -3.67
C GLU A 47 0.07 30.20 -4.15
N GLN A 48 -0.96 30.63 -4.88
CA GLN A 48 -1.98 29.72 -5.40
C GLN A 48 -1.40 28.72 -6.42
N ARG A 49 -0.45 29.16 -7.26
CA ARG A 49 0.24 28.26 -8.19
C ARG A 49 1.10 27.26 -7.44
N THR A 50 1.82 27.71 -6.41
CA THR A 50 2.65 26.85 -5.56
C THR A 50 1.81 25.79 -4.86
N THR A 51 0.69 26.21 -4.24
CA THR A 51 -0.24 25.30 -3.57
C THR A 51 -0.85 24.30 -4.54
N CYS A 52 -1.35 24.75 -5.70
CA CYS A 52 -1.91 23.86 -6.73
C CYS A 52 -0.91 22.79 -7.17
N ARG A 53 0.35 23.18 -7.46
CA ARG A 53 1.39 22.22 -7.86
C ARG A 53 1.75 21.25 -6.75
N ARG A 54 1.75 21.69 -5.49
CA ARG A 54 1.97 20.82 -4.32
C ARG A 54 0.86 19.77 -4.21
N GLU A 55 -0.39 20.18 -4.39
CA GLU A 55 -1.56 19.28 -4.36
C GLU A 55 -1.54 18.29 -5.53
N ALA A 56 -1.20 18.72 -6.75
CA ALA A 56 -1.00 17.82 -7.89
C ALA A 56 0.09 16.77 -7.61
N GLY A 57 1.19 17.18 -6.97
CA GLY A 57 2.23 16.26 -6.50
C GLY A 57 1.73 15.27 -5.46
N ALA A 58 0.94 15.73 -4.49
CA ALA A 58 0.34 14.87 -3.48
C ALA A 58 -0.65 13.85 -4.09
N ALA A 59 -1.47 14.28 -5.06
CA ALA A 59 -2.37 13.39 -5.80
C ALA A 59 -1.59 12.30 -6.56
N LEU A 60 -0.50 12.66 -7.25
CA LEU A 60 0.36 11.68 -7.91
C LEU A 60 0.98 10.68 -6.92
N GLN A 61 1.41 11.13 -5.75
CA GLN A 61 1.93 10.22 -4.71
C GLN A 61 0.83 9.31 -4.17
N ALA A 62 -0.38 9.82 -3.94
CA ALA A 62 -1.52 9.02 -3.51
C ALA A 62 -1.91 7.97 -4.56
N GLU A 63 -1.93 8.32 -5.85
CA GLU A 63 -2.12 7.37 -6.95
C GLU A 63 -1.06 6.27 -6.96
N ARG A 64 0.22 6.65 -6.80
CA ARG A 64 1.33 5.68 -6.73
C ARG A 64 1.15 4.75 -5.54
N HIS A 65 0.85 5.28 -4.35
CA HIS A 65 0.58 4.49 -3.15
C HIS A 65 -0.61 3.55 -3.34
N ASN A 66 -1.73 4.03 -3.89
CA ASN A 66 -2.89 3.19 -4.17
C ASN A 66 -2.58 2.11 -5.22
N LYS A 67 -1.74 2.41 -6.22
CA LYS A 67 -1.25 1.41 -7.17
C LYS A 67 -0.33 0.38 -6.50
N LEU A 68 0.45 0.75 -5.48
CA LEU A 68 1.24 -0.19 -4.69
C LEU A 68 0.32 -1.10 -3.84
N ASP A 69 -0.71 -0.54 -3.21
CA ASP A 69 -1.71 -1.29 -2.43
C ASP A 69 -2.52 -2.27 -3.31
N LYS A 70 -2.67 -1.97 -4.60
CA LYS A 70 -3.29 -2.88 -5.58
C LYS A 70 -2.34 -3.92 -6.18
N ARG A 71 -1.02 -3.74 -6.05
CA ARG A 71 0.00 -4.61 -6.64
C ARG A 71 0.30 -5.83 -5.79
N ASP A 72 -0.05 -5.77 -4.51
CA ASP A 72 0.11 -6.89 -3.60
C ASP A 72 -1.25 -7.23 -2.97
N HIS A 73 -1.50 -8.53 -2.88
CA HIS A 73 -2.61 -9.16 -2.18
C HIS A 73 -3.96 -9.26 -2.91
N ASN A 74 -4.45 -10.49 -2.92
CA ASN A 74 -5.84 -10.85 -3.16
C ASN A 74 -6.72 -10.19 -2.07
N LEU A 75 -7.10 -8.93 -2.27
CA LEU A 75 -7.81 -8.09 -1.30
C LEU A 75 -9.11 -8.76 -0.81
N ASP A 76 -9.77 -9.52 -1.68
CA ASP A 76 -10.98 -10.26 -1.35
C ASP A 76 -10.67 -11.47 -0.45
N ALA A 77 -9.60 -12.22 -0.72
CA ALA A 77 -9.13 -13.26 0.20
C ALA A 77 -8.76 -12.68 1.56
N ASN A 78 -8.08 -11.53 1.61
CA ASN A 78 -7.75 -10.85 2.86
C ASN A 78 -9.00 -10.37 3.62
N ARG A 79 -10.03 -9.89 2.92
CA ARG A 79 -11.33 -9.54 3.52
C ARG A 79 -11.99 -10.75 4.16
N GLN A 80 -12.05 -11.87 3.45
CA GLN A 80 -12.65 -13.11 3.97
C GLN A 80 -11.84 -13.71 5.13
N ALA A 81 -10.51 -13.69 5.05
CA ALA A 81 -9.63 -14.16 6.12
C ALA A 81 -9.86 -13.40 7.44
N ARG A 82 -10.24 -12.11 7.39
CA ARG A 82 -10.63 -11.37 8.59
C ARG A 82 -11.92 -11.89 9.20
N CYS A 83 -12.90 -12.28 8.38
CA CYS A 83 -14.16 -12.87 8.87
C CYS A 83 -13.95 -14.24 9.52
N HIS A 84 -13.02 -15.05 9.02
CA HIS A 84 -12.72 -16.38 9.59
C HIS A 84 -12.14 -16.35 11.01
N ARG A 85 -11.76 -15.17 11.53
CA ARG A 85 -11.30 -15.00 12.92
C ARG A 85 -12.42 -14.66 13.90
N LEU A 86 -13.66 -14.55 13.43
CA LEU A 86 -14.82 -14.25 14.27
C LEU A 86 -15.47 -15.54 14.80
N PRO A 87 -16.19 -15.48 15.92
CA PRO A 87 -17.03 -16.60 16.36
C PRO A 87 -18.13 -16.91 15.33
N ALA A 88 -18.67 -18.14 15.37
CA ALA A 88 -19.53 -18.69 14.31
C ALA A 88 -20.77 -17.83 14.01
N ASP A 89 -21.40 -17.25 15.03
CA ASP A 89 -22.55 -16.37 14.93
C ASP A 89 -22.26 -15.09 14.13
N ARG A 90 -21.05 -14.52 14.28
CA ARG A 90 -20.63 -13.30 13.59
C ARG A 90 -19.86 -13.53 12.30
N GLN A 91 -19.25 -14.71 12.16
CA GLN A 91 -18.49 -15.08 10.97
C GLN A 91 -19.40 -15.10 9.73
N GLN A 92 -20.58 -15.70 9.82
CA GLN A 92 -21.49 -15.82 8.69
C GLN A 92 -21.95 -14.45 8.18
N ASP A 93 -22.35 -13.55 9.08
CA ASP A 93 -22.80 -12.21 8.71
C ASP A 93 -21.67 -11.34 8.16
N CYS A 94 -20.45 -11.44 8.73
CA CYS A 94 -19.27 -10.80 8.16
C CYS A 94 -19.02 -11.24 6.71
N LEU A 95 -19.08 -12.56 6.45
CA LEU A 95 -18.88 -13.09 5.11
C LEU A 95 -19.94 -12.57 4.12
N LYS A 96 -21.22 -12.53 4.51
CA LYS A 96 -22.29 -11.95 3.68
C LYS A 96 -22.01 -10.49 3.32
N SER A 97 -21.64 -9.66 4.29
CA SER A 97 -21.28 -8.25 4.02
C SER A 97 -20.05 -8.10 3.13
N MET A 98 -19.10 -9.04 3.18
CA MET A 98 -17.89 -8.99 2.36
C MET A 98 -18.12 -9.51 0.92
N THR A 99 -18.95 -10.53 0.72
CA THR A 99 -19.25 -11.09 -0.62
C THR A 99 -20.24 -10.26 -1.42
N GLY A 100 -21.02 -9.40 -0.76
CA GLY A 100 -21.85 -8.40 -1.42
C GLY A 100 -23.28 -8.84 -1.72
N GLN A 101 -23.67 -10.05 -1.32
CA GLN A 101 -25.06 -10.49 -1.45
C GLN A 101 -25.96 -9.67 -0.52
N ASP A 102 -27.02 -9.07 -1.06
CA ASP A 102 -27.95 -8.17 -0.34
C ASP A 102 -27.26 -7.06 0.48
N THR A 103 -26.12 -6.57 -0.02
CA THR A 103 -25.29 -5.58 0.66
C THR A 103 -25.26 -4.27 -0.11
N THR A 104 -25.63 -3.18 0.54
CA THR A 104 -25.49 -1.84 -0.02
C THR A 104 -24.06 -1.35 0.18
N VAL A 105 -23.40 -0.97 -0.93
CA VAL A 105 -22.03 -0.42 -0.90
C VAL A 105 -22.08 1.06 -1.21
N ARG A 106 -21.49 1.89 -0.34
CA ARG A 106 -21.38 3.34 -0.53
C ARG A 106 -19.91 3.74 -0.50
N GLY A 107 -19.46 4.44 -1.54
CA GLY A 107 -18.13 5.04 -1.64
C GLY A 107 -18.18 6.56 -1.48
N SER A 108 -17.05 7.17 -1.09
CA SER A 108 -16.89 8.60 -0.79
C SER A 108 -17.62 9.07 0.47
N VAL A 109 -17.34 8.41 1.60
CA VAL A 109 -17.43 9.13 2.88
C VAL A 109 -16.33 10.19 2.94
N GLU A 110 -16.52 11.24 3.73
CA GLU A 110 -15.60 12.39 3.86
C GLU A 110 -14.12 11.97 4.05
N GLY A 111 -13.87 10.84 4.71
CA GLY A 111 -12.53 10.27 4.93
C GLY A 111 -12.02 9.27 3.86
N GLY A 112 -12.69 9.08 2.73
CA GLY A 112 -12.21 8.22 1.63
C GLY A 112 -12.42 6.71 1.81
N GLY A 113 -13.34 6.28 2.67
CA GLY A 113 -13.65 4.87 2.93
C GLY A 113 -14.78 4.27 2.07
N ILE A 114 -14.90 2.94 2.10
CA ILE A 114 -16.04 2.19 1.57
C ILE A 114 -16.86 1.67 2.75
N LEU A 115 -18.15 2.04 2.79
CA LEU A 115 -19.11 1.48 3.73
C LEU A 115 -19.90 0.35 3.06
N ARG A 116 -20.16 -0.71 3.84
CA ARG A 116 -20.93 -1.89 3.45
C ARG A 116 -22.01 -2.11 4.51
N GLU A 117 -23.26 -2.16 4.09
CA GLU A 117 -24.41 -2.32 4.95
C GLU A 117 -25.22 -3.53 4.50
N THR A 118 -25.47 -4.46 5.43
CA THR A 118 -26.29 -5.66 5.22
C THR A 118 -27.34 -5.70 6.31
N THR A 119 -28.61 -5.84 5.93
CA THR A 119 -29.72 -5.94 6.89
C THR A 119 -30.14 -7.40 7.03
N THR A 120 -29.95 -7.97 8.22
CA THR A 120 -30.40 -9.33 8.55
C THR A 120 -31.65 -9.26 9.42
N VAL A 121 -32.73 -9.91 8.99
CA VAL A 121 -33.95 -10.07 9.81
C VAL A 121 -33.79 -11.29 10.70
N VAL A 122 -33.83 -11.09 12.01
CA VAL A 122 -33.81 -12.17 13.01
C VAL A 122 -35.26 -12.42 13.48
N PRO A 123 -35.77 -13.67 13.41
CA PRO A 123 -37.10 -13.99 13.93
C PRO A 123 -37.15 -13.80 15.44
N ALA A 124 -38.32 -13.41 15.97
CA ALA A 124 -38.55 -13.33 17.41
C ALA A 124 -38.39 -14.72 18.04
N GLN A 125 -37.68 -14.77 19.17
CA GLN A 125 -37.47 -15.98 19.98
C GLN A 125 -38.61 -16.16 20.98
#